data_AF-A0A352EXF0-F1
#
_entry.id   AF-A0A352EXF0-F1
#
_cell.length_a   1.000
_cell.length_b   1.000
_cell.length_c   1.000
_cell.angle_alpha   90.00
_cell.angle_beta   90.00
_cell.angle_gamma   90.00
#
_symmetry.space_group_name_H-M   'P 1'
#
loop_
_entity.id
_entity.type
_entity.pdbx_description
1 polymer ?
#
loop_
_entity_poly.entity_id
_entity_poly.type
_entity_poly.pdbx_seq_one_letter_code
_entity_poly.pdbx_strand_id
1 'polypeptide(L)'
;MPGKSEKQSSAIRDIDFKNFTYAWYPSYLKIPDGPSEVKLQDGKFEMREDQKKGIRYLLLELDDVSYADLMSDGREEAIVHLGGISVTNRFVGCIFVYVLENTVPKLVWQYETGDRADGGLRRMDVEDGALVIEQYTLEGGAGLCCPKKFIRRHFKWDGKDFRNIRSETLVDDKMK
;
A
#
# COMPACT_ATOMS: atom_id res chain seq x y z
N MET A 1 -41.63 -5.26 -1.05
CA MET A 1 -40.48 -5.52 -1.95
C MET A 1 -39.31 -4.70 -1.42
N PRO A 2 -38.22 -5.29 -0.91
CA PRO A 2 -37.05 -4.50 -0.55
C PRO A 2 -36.27 -4.19 -1.85
N GLY A 3 -36.11 -2.90 -2.13
CA GLY A 3 -35.34 -2.40 -3.26
C GLY A 3 -33.87 -2.79 -3.12
N LYS A 4 -33.27 -3.22 -4.23
CA LYS A 4 -31.81 -3.35 -4.35
C LYS A 4 -31.22 -1.96 -4.09
N SER A 5 -30.45 -1.79 -3.02
CA SER A 5 -29.62 -0.60 -2.85
C SER A 5 -28.56 -0.63 -3.94
N GLU A 6 -28.74 0.17 -4.99
CA GLU A 6 -27.63 0.52 -5.87
C GLU A 6 -26.56 1.16 -5.00
N LYS A 7 -25.40 0.50 -4.84
CA LYS A 7 -24.23 1.09 -4.20
C LYS A 7 -23.89 2.36 -4.99
N GLN A 8 -24.20 3.50 -4.40
CA GLN A 8 -23.88 4.80 -4.97
C GLN A 8 -22.36 4.85 -5.16
N SER A 9 -21.89 5.06 -6.39
CA SER A 9 -20.46 5.17 -6.68
C SER A 9 -19.89 6.32 -5.84
N SER A 10 -18.92 6.02 -4.96
CA SER A 10 -18.28 7.05 -4.13
C SER A 10 -17.45 8.00 -5.01
N ALA A 11 -17.55 9.32 -4.79
CA ALA A 11 -16.82 10.34 -5.54
C ALA A 11 -15.28 10.19 -5.45
N ILE A 12 -14.78 9.44 -4.46
CA ILE A 12 -13.34 9.15 -4.36
C ILE A 12 -12.84 8.26 -5.52
N ARG A 13 -13.75 7.56 -6.21
CA ARG A 13 -13.44 6.74 -7.39
C ARG A 13 -13.15 7.59 -8.63
N ASP A 14 -13.52 8.86 -8.62
CA ASP A 14 -13.26 9.81 -9.72
C ASP A 14 -11.84 10.39 -9.67
N ILE A 15 -11.08 10.09 -8.60
CA ILE A 15 -9.71 10.57 -8.42
C ILE A 15 -8.74 9.78 -9.30
N ASP A 16 -7.98 10.50 -10.12
CA ASP A 16 -6.99 9.91 -11.02
C ASP A 16 -5.68 9.58 -10.29
N PHE A 17 -5.67 8.46 -9.56
CA PHE A 17 -4.50 8.03 -8.78
C PHE A 17 -3.24 7.76 -9.63
N LYS A 18 -3.36 7.50 -10.94
CA LYS A 18 -2.18 7.40 -11.82
C LYS A 18 -1.51 8.76 -12.08
N ASN A 19 -2.19 9.88 -11.87
CA ASN A 19 -1.65 11.23 -12.02
C ASN A 19 -1.76 12.02 -10.70
N PHE A 20 -1.41 11.36 -9.60
CA PHE A 20 -1.59 11.87 -8.25
C PHE A 20 -0.26 12.12 -7.52
N THR A 21 -0.32 12.96 -6.48
CA THR A 21 0.83 13.28 -5.62
C THR A 21 0.68 12.60 -4.27
N TYR A 22 1.63 11.72 -3.95
CA TYR A 22 1.67 10.95 -2.72
C TYR A 22 2.69 11.53 -1.75
N ALA A 23 2.52 11.22 -0.46
CA ALA A 23 3.57 11.47 0.53
C ALA A 23 4.85 10.71 0.16
N TRP A 24 6.02 11.23 0.57
CA TRP A 24 7.30 10.62 0.23
C TRP A 24 7.39 9.15 0.65
N TYR A 25 7.91 8.34 -0.25
CA TYR A 25 8.20 6.92 -0.10
C TYR A 25 9.36 6.55 -1.05
N PRO A 26 10.33 5.70 -0.68
CA PRO A 26 10.50 5.04 0.62
C PRO A 26 11.17 5.88 1.71
N SER A 27 10.72 5.74 2.96
CA SER A 27 11.18 6.51 4.11
C SER A 27 12.67 6.37 4.41
N TYR A 28 13.27 5.21 4.11
CA TYR A 28 14.70 4.97 4.33
C TYR A 28 15.58 5.77 3.35
N LEU A 29 15.04 6.17 2.19
CA LEU A 29 15.77 6.96 1.21
C LEU A 29 15.59 8.43 1.55
N LYS A 30 16.44 8.93 2.47
CA LYS A 30 16.54 10.36 2.75
C LYS A 30 17.39 11.03 1.70
N ILE A 31 16.78 11.91 0.92
CA ILE A 31 17.43 12.63 -0.16
C ILE A 31 17.68 14.08 0.30
N PRO A 32 18.94 14.52 0.46
CA PRO A 32 19.25 15.93 0.69
C PRO A 32 18.71 16.80 -0.45
N ASP A 33 17.94 17.83 -0.11
CA ASP A 33 17.25 18.72 -1.06
C ASP A 33 16.45 17.95 -2.13
N GLY A 34 15.92 16.78 -1.73
CA GLY A 34 15.12 15.90 -2.58
C GLY A 34 13.64 16.30 -2.63
N PRO A 35 12.88 15.65 -3.52
CA PRO A 35 11.43 15.73 -3.45
C PRO A 35 10.93 15.25 -2.08
N SER A 36 9.94 15.95 -1.54
CA SER A 36 9.22 15.57 -0.32
C SER A 36 7.94 14.77 -0.62
N GLU A 37 7.70 14.46 -1.89
CA GLU A 37 6.48 13.85 -2.42
C GLU A 37 6.82 12.99 -3.64
N VAL A 38 5.98 11.98 -3.89
CA VAL A 38 6.05 11.16 -5.11
C VAL A 38 4.95 11.63 -6.04
N LYS A 39 5.32 12.14 -7.23
CA LYS A 39 4.35 12.62 -8.23
C LYS A 39 4.27 11.63 -9.37
N LEU A 40 3.21 10.84 -9.41
CA LEU A 40 3.00 9.90 -10.51
C LEU A 40 2.58 10.66 -11.78
N GLN A 41 3.12 10.20 -12.91
CA GLN A 41 2.68 10.58 -14.24
C GLN A 41 2.37 9.28 -14.99
N ASP A 42 1.11 9.13 -15.41
CA ASP A 42 0.57 7.89 -15.99
C ASP A 42 0.98 6.62 -15.20
N GLY A 43 0.87 6.73 -13.88
CA GLY A 43 1.05 5.64 -12.93
C GLY A 43 2.49 5.40 -12.54
N LYS A 44 3.43 6.25 -12.95
CA LYS A 44 4.86 6.03 -12.72
C LYS A 44 5.56 7.26 -12.14
N PHE A 45 6.53 7.00 -11.28
CA PHE A 45 7.51 7.99 -10.83
C PHE A 45 8.89 7.39 -10.94
N GLU A 46 9.80 8.14 -11.55
CA GLU A 46 11.15 7.67 -11.83
C GLU A 46 12.18 8.73 -11.43
N MET A 47 13.19 8.30 -10.68
CA MET A 47 14.39 9.09 -10.39
C MET A 47 15.61 8.28 -10.79
N ARG A 48 16.42 8.83 -11.68
CA ARG A 48 17.68 8.22 -12.13
C ARG A 48 18.88 9.01 -11.62
N GLU A 49 19.96 8.27 -11.33
CA GLU A 49 21.33 8.74 -11.15
C GLU A 49 21.51 10.19 -10.68
N ASP A 50 21.53 10.39 -9.36
CA ASP A 50 22.04 11.59 -8.72
C ASP A 50 23.03 11.17 -7.63
N GLN A 51 24.32 11.17 -8.00
CA GLN A 51 25.41 10.77 -7.11
C GLN A 51 25.55 11.71 -5.89
N LYS A 52 25.22 12.99 -6.04
CA LYS A 52 25.27 13.95 -4.93
C LYS A 52 24.19 13.64 -3.89
N LYS A 53 23.05 13.15 -4.37
CA LYS A 53 21.89 12.75 -3.55
C LYS A 53 21.91 11.29 -3.12
N GLY A 54 22.92 10.52 -3.53
CA GLY A 54 23.03 9.09 -3.20
C GLY A 54 22.01 8.20 -3.91
N ILE A 55 21.36 8.68 -4.96
CA ILE A 55 20.33 7.95 -5.70
C ILE A 55 20.97 7.30 -6.92
N ARG A 56 20.93 5.97 -6.99
CA ARG A 56 21.30 5.25 -8.21
C ARG A 56 20.12 5.12 -9.17
N TYR A 57 18.98 4.68 -8.63
CA TYR A 57 17.73 4.49 -9.38
C TYR A 57 16.56 4.26 -8.39
N LEU A 58 15.40 4.86 -8.68
CA LEU A 58 14.12 4.58 -8.03
C LEU A 58 13.03 4.62 -9.10
N LEU A 59 12.28 3.53 -9.22
CA LEU A 59 11.05 3.46 -9.99
C LEU A 59 9.92 3.04 -9.06
N LEU A 60 8.86 3.83 -9.03
CA LEU A 60 7.61 3.53 -8.35
C LEU A 60 6.49 3.49 -9.40
N GLU A 61 5.62 2.51 -9.28
CA GLU A 61 4.48 2.30 -10.15
C GLU A 61 3.21 2.12 -9.30
N LEU A 62 2.08 2.56 -9.86
CA LEU A 62 0.76 2.26 -9.31
C LEU A 62 0.42 0.80 -9.59
N ASP A 63 0.40 -0.02 -8.55
CA ASP A 63 0.14 -1.46 -8.66
C ASP A 63 -1.37 -1.76 -8.59
N ASP A 64 -2.06 -1.16 -7.61
CA ASP A 64 -3.49 -1.41 -7.38
C ASP A 64 -4.17 -0.20 -6.73
N VAL A 65 -5.47 -0.06 -7.03
CA VAL A 65 -6.38 0.85 -6.34
C VAL A 65 -7.67 0.10 -6.03
N SER A 66 -7.97 -0.04 -4.76
CA SER A 66 -9.22 -0.63 -4.27
C SER A 66 -9.96 0.34 -3.35
N TYR A 67 -11.23 0.04 -3.08
CA TYR A 67 -12.11 0.95 -2.34
C TYR A 67 -13.00 0.17 -1.37
N ALA A 68 -13.13 0.67 -0.15
CA ALA A 68 -13.99 0.08 0.87
C ALA A 68 -14.34 1.10 1.96
N ASP A 69 -15.46 0.90 2.64
CA ASP A 69 -15.79 1.62 3.88
C ASP A 69 -15.03 1.00 5.05
N LEU A 70 -13.85 1.55 5.35
CA LEU A 70 -12.96 1.13 6.42
C LEU A 70 -13.22 1.88 7.73
N MET A 71 -13.86 3.05 7.66
CA MET A 71 -14.19 3.86 8.83
C MET A 71 -15.61 3.62 9.37
N SER A 72 -16.40 2.77 8.70
CA SER A 72 -17.80 2.46 9.04
C SER A 72 -18.71 3.68 9.07
N ASP A 73 -18.46 4.66 8.20
CA ASP A 73 -19.23 5.90 8.11
C ASP A 73 -20.15 5.94 6.87
N GLY A 74 -20.19 4.84 6.10
CA GLY A 74 -20.99 4.69 4.89
C GLY A 74 -20.34 5.28 3.63
N ARG A 75 -19.12 5.84 3.74
CA ARG A 75 -18.35 6.35 2.61
C ARG A 75 -17.17 5.43 2.36
N GLU A 76 -16.78 5.31 1.09
CA GLU A 76 -15.61 4.52 0.74
C GLU A 76 -14.33 5.34 0.89
N GLU A 77 -13.29 4.73 1.45
CA GLU A 77 -11.90 5.14 1.34
C GLU A 77 -11.25 4.51 0.11
N ALA A 78 -10.21 5.18 -0.42
CA ALA A 78 -9.34 4.63 -1.44
C ALA A 78 -8.10 4.01 -0.79
N ILE A 79 -7.80 2.78 -1.16
CA ILE A 79 -6.63 2.03 -0.73
C ILE A 79 -5.73 1.91 -1.96
N VAL A 80 -4.59 2.59 -1.92
CA VAL A 80 -3.68 2.72 -3.05
C VAL A 80 -2.37 2.01 -2.73
N HIS A 81 -1.97 1.07 -3.58
CA HIS A 81 -0.69 0.40 -3.46
C HIS A 81 0.28 0.91 -4.54
N LEU A 82 1.40 1.45 -4.10
CA LEU A 82 2.55 1.72 -4.96
C LEU A 82 3.59 0.63 -4.76
N GLY A 83 3.93 -0.08 -5.83
CA GLY A 83 5.04 -1.02 -5.88
C GLY A 83 6.20 -0.47 -6.70
N GLY A 84 7.37 -1.05 -6.57
CA GLY A 84 8.50 -0.57 -7.33
C GLY A 84 9.82 -1.21 -6.97
N ILE A 85 10.87 -0.63 -7.54
CA ILE A 85 12.24 -1.08 -7.35
C ILE A 85 13.11 0.13 -7.03
N SER A 86 13.91 0.02 -5.98
CA SER A 86 14.99 0.95 -5.68
C SER A 86 16.35 0.23 -5.76
N VAL A 87 17.39 0.99 -6.14
CA VAL A 87 18.79 0.52 -6.18
C VAL A 87 18.94 -0.87 -6.83
N THR A 88 19.73 -1.79 -6.25
CA THR A 88 20.06 -3.12 -6.77
C THR A 88 18.88 -4.12 -6.70
N ASN A 89 17.77 -3.83 -7.37
CA ASN A 89 16.56 -4.66 -7.39
C ASN A 89 15.89 -4.86 -6.02
N ARG A 90 16.03 -3.88 -5.12
CA ARG A 90 15.30 -3.94 -3.85
C ARG A 90 13.85 -3.57 -4.12
N PHE A 91 12.95 -4.54 -3.97
CA PHE A 91 11.53 -4.26 -4.07
C PHE A 91 11.10 -3.36 -2.93
N VAL A 92 10.25 -2.40 -3.26
CA VAL A 92 9.69 -1.41 -2.36
C VAL A 92 8.19 -1.39 -2.62
N GLY A 93 7.36 -1.51 -1.58
CA GLY A 93 5.92 -1.28 -1.69
C GLY A 93 5.37 -0.40 -0.56
N CYS A 94 4.39 0.45 -0.85
CA CYS A 94 3.73 1.28 0.14
C CYS A 94 2.22 1.31 -0.11
N ILE A 95 1.46 1.18 0.97
CA ILE A 95 0.00 1.29 0.95
C ILE A 95 -0.37 2.65 1.52
N PHE A 96 -1.25 3.36 0.84
CA PHE A 96 -1.82 4.63 1.25
C PHE A 96 -3.33 4.50 1.36
N VAL A 97 -3.92 5.05 2.42
CA VAL A 97 -5.38 5.13 2.58
C VAL A 97 -5.78 6.59 2.54
N TYR A 98 -6.71 6.91 1.64
CA TYR A 98 -7.25 8.24 1.45
C TYR A 98 -8.74 8.28 1.77
N VAL A 99 -9.15 9.31 2.51
CA VAL A 99 -10.56 9.73 2.62
C VAL A 99 -10.81 10.89 1.65
N LEU A 100 -12.05 11.11 1.25
CA LEU A 100 -12.43 12.30 0.50
C LEU A 100 -13.10 13.33 1.44
N GLU A 101 -12.45 14.46 1.65
CA GLU A 101 -12.98 15.59 2.43
C GLU A 101 -13.20 16.78 1.48
N ASN A 102 -14.44 17.24 1.32
CA ASN A 102 -14.78 18.39 0.47
C ASN A 102 -14.14 18.32 -0.93
N THR A 103 -14.24 17.17 -1.60
CA THR A 103 -13.63 16.85 -2.92
C THR A 103 -12.10 16.74 -2.94
N VAL A 104 -11.42 16.89 -1.81
CA VAL A 104 -9.97 16.78 -1.70
C VAL A 104 -9.60 15.44 -1.05
N PRO A 105 -8.83 14.57 -1.73
CA PRO A 105 -8.30 13.36 -1.12
C PRO A 105 -7.32 13.71 -0.01
N LYS A 106 -7.51 13.13 1.17
CA LYS A 106 -6.67 13.35 2.35
C LYS A 106 -6.10 12.04 2.82
N LEU A 107 -4.77 12.00 2.93
CA LEU A 107 -4.05 10.85 3.45
C LEU A 107 -4.39 10.68 4.95
N VAL A 108 -4.90 9.51 5.32
CA VAL A 108 -5.20 9.16 6.72
C VAL A 108 -4.30 8.05 7.25
N TRP A 109 -3.71 7.26 6.36
CA TRP A 109 -2.80 6.19 6.76
C TRP A 109 -1.80 5.84 5.67
N GLN A 110 -0.58 5.49 6.08
CA GLN A 110 0.50 5.05 5.21
C GLN A 110 1.21 3.84 5.86
N TYR A 111 1.50 2.82 5.07
CA TYR A 111 2.16 1.61 5.54
C TYR A 111 3.19 1.12 4.53
N GLU A 112 4.47 1.18 4.91
CA GLU A 112 5.56 0.64 4.09
C GLU A 112 5.64 -0.88 4.25
N THR A 113 5.73 -1.56 3.12
CA THR A 113 5.98 -2.99 3.03
C THR A 113 7.46 -3.23 2.71
N GLY A 114 7.94 -4.41 3.04
CA GLY A 114 9.31 -4.83 2.73
C GLY A 114 9.46 -5.32 1.30
N ASP A 115 10.49 -6.14 1.07
CA ASP A 115 10.72 -6.79 -0.21
C ASP A 115 10.17 -8.23 -0.22
N ARG A 116 10.14 -8.88 -1.39
CA ARG A 116 9.60 -10.24 -1.51
C ARG A 116 10.28 -11.26 -0.57
N ALA A 117 11.54 -11.03 -0.19
CA ALA A 117 12.24 -11.92 0.72
C ALA A 117 11.84 -11.67 2.17
N ASP A 118 11.61 -10.42 2.55
CA ASP A 118 11.21 -10.05 3.90
C ASP A 118 10.22 -8.88 3.93
N GLY A 119 8.98 -9.15 4.32
CA GLY A 119 7.95 -8.15 4.57
C GLY A 119 7.22 -7.61 3.34
N GLY A 120 7.51 -8.07 2.13
CA GLY A 120 6.87 -7.60 0.90
C GLY A 120 5.41 -8.01 0.79
N LEU A 121 4.61 -7.16 0.14
CA LEU A 121 3.18 -7.39 -0.03
C LEU A 121 2.93 -8.64 -0.89
N ARG A 122 2.15 -9.58 -0.36
CA ARG A 122 1.65 -10.76 -1.07
C ARG A 122 0.21 -10.55 -1.53
N ARG A 123 -0.62 -9.99 -0.65
CA ARG A 123 -2.06 -9.77 -0.88
C ARG A 123 -2.54 -8.63 0.00
N MET A 124 -3.52 -7.90 -0.51
CA MET A 124 -4.32 -6.92 0.22
C MET A 124 -5.80 -7.26 0.00
N ASP A 125 -6.61 -7.15 1.06
CA ASP A 125 -8.05 -7.41 1.01
C ASP A 125 -8.77 -6.59 2.09
N VAL A 126 -10.10 -6.62 2.11
CA VAL A 126 -10.93 -6.04 3.16
C VAL A 126 -11.87 -7.09 3.72
N GLU A 127 -11.74 -7.38 5.01
CA GLU A 127 -12.55 -8.37 5.74
C GLU A 127 -13.15 -7.72 6.99
N ASP A 128 -14.48 -7.80 7.16
CA ASP A 128 -15.20 -7.28 8.34
C ASP A 128 -14.86 -5.81 8.71
N GLY A 129 -14.69 -4.97 7.68
CA GLY A 129 -14.32 -3.56 7.83
C GLY A 129 -12.88 -3.32 8.29
N ALA A 130 -12.02 -4.34 8.19
CA ALA A 130 -10.58 -4.23 8.43
C ALA A 130 -9.81 -4.38 7.12
N LEU A 131 -8.77 -3.56 6.95
CA LEU A 131 -7.79 -3.73 5.89
C LEU A 131 -6.87 -4.90 6.24
N VAL A 132 -6.90 -5.95 5.42
CA VAL A 132 -6.10 -7.16 5.59
C VAL A 132 -4.88 -7.09 4.69
N ILE A 133 -3.70 -7.19 5.30
CA ILE A 133 -2.41 -7.13 4.62
C ILE A 133 -1.69 -8.45 4.88
N GLU A 134 -1.36 -9.17 3.81
CA GLU A 134 -0.49 -10.33 3.85
C GLU A 134 0.90 -9.97 3.35
N GLN A 135 1.92 -10.29 4.15
CA GLN A 135 3.31 -10.04 3.82
C GLN A 135 4.12 -11.33 3.88
N TYR A 136 5.10 -11.45 2.97
CA TYR A 136 6.09 -12.53 3.04
C TYR A 136 6.90 -12.43 4.35
N THR A 137 7.30 -13.58 4.89
CA THR A 137 8.19 -13.64 6.06
C THR A 137 9.24 -14.73 5.89
N LEU A 138 10.43 -14.48 6.45
CA LEU A 138 11.51 -15.45 6.58
C LEU A 138 11.27 -16.47 7.70
N GLU A 139 10.22 -16.28 8.52
CA GLU A 139 9.88 -17.24 9.57
C GLU A 139 9.69 -18.65 9.00
N GLY A 140 10.49 -19.60 9.51
CA GLY A 140 10.50 -20.99 9.04
C GLY A 140 11.65 -21.37 8.12
N GLY A 141 12.64 -20.48 7.93
CA GLY A 141 13.95 -20.85 7.36
C GLY A 141 13.93 -21.19 5.86
N ALA A 142 12.91 -20.76 5.14
CA ALA A 142 12.88 -20.88 3.69
C ALA A 142 13.88 -19.89 3.06
N GLY A 143 14.62 -20.32 2.03
CA GLY A 143 15.53 -19.43 1.30
C GLY A 143 14.78 -18.25 0.67
N LEU A 144 15.49 -17.14 0.44
CA LEU A 144 14.97 -15.86 -0.08
C LEU A 144 14.12 -16.00 -1.36
N CYS A 145 14.29 -17.09 -2.11
CA CYS A 145 13.58 -17.34 -3.37
C CYS A 145 12.15 -17.89 -3.21
N CYS A 146 11.84 -18.56 -2.09
CA CYS A 146 10.59 -19.32 -1.92
C CYS A 146 10.07 -19.25 -0.47
N PRO A 147 9.64 -18.07 0.02
CA PRO A 147 9.05 -17.95 1.35
C PRO A 147 7.86 -18.90 1.50
N LYS A 148 7.88 -19.73 2.56
CA LYS A 148 6.86 -20.76 2.83
C LYS A 148 5.76 -20.29 3.77
N LYS A 149 5.97 -19.15 4.42
CA LYS A 149 5.05 -18.55 5.36
C LYS A 149 4.81 -17.10 5.02
N PHE A 150 3.66 -16.60 5.44
CA PHE A 150 3.28 -15.20 5.32
C PHE A 150 2.59 -14.77 6.60
N ILE A 151 2.77 -13.51 6.97
CA ILE A 151 2.08 -12.90 8.11
C ILE A 151 0.88 -12.17 7.56
N ARG A 152 -0.31 -12.52 8.03
CA ARG A 152 -1.55 -11.79 7.78
C ARG A 152 -1.82 -10.86 8.95
N ARG A 153 -2.09 -9.60 8.66
CA ARG A 153 -2.40 -8.55 9.64
C ARG A 153 -3.73 -7.90 9.30
N HIS A 154 -4.56 -7.69 10.31
CA HIS A 154 -5.83 -6.98 10.17
C HIS A 154 -5.68 -5.61 10.82
N PHE A 155 -5.88 -4.57 10.03
CA PHE A 155 -5.81 -3.18 10.44
C PHE A 155 -7.21 -2.59 10.49
N LYS A 156 -7.59 -2.02 11.62
CA LYS A 156 -8.90 -1.38 11.82
C LYS A 156 -8.72 0.05 12.29
N TRP A 157 -9.57 0.94 11.77
CA TRP A 157 -9.62 2.33 12.19
C TRP A 157 -10.08 2.43 13.65
N ASP A 158 -9.33 3.14 14.50
CA ASP A 158 -9.66 3.37 15.91
C ASP A 158 -10.32 4.74 16.18
N GLY A 159 -10.64 5.48 15.12
CA GLY A 159 -11.09 6.88 15.17
C GLY A 159 -9.97 7.89 14.90
N LYS A 160 -8.71 7.46 14.91
CA LYS A 160 -7.54 8.31 14.67
C LYS A 160 -6.51 7.69 13.74
N ASP A 161 -6.29 6.38 13.82
CA ASP A 161 -5.24 5.66 13.12
C ASP A 161 -5.70 4.23 12.82
N PHE A 162 -5.07 3.58 11.84
CA PHE A 162 -5.29 2.15 11.61
C PHE A 162 -4.38 1.35 12.55
N ARG A 163 -5.00 0.57 13.44
CA ARG A 163 -4.32 -0.29 14.40
C ARG A 163 -4.37 -1.73 13.96
N ASN A 164 -3.24 -2.42 14.08
CA ASN A 164 -3.20 -3.87 13.94
C ASN A 164 -3.96 -4.49 15.13
N ILE A 165 -5.10 -5.10 14.85
CA ILE A 165 -5.95 -5.75 15.86
C ILE A 165 -5.76 -7.27 15.91
N ARG A 166 -5.15 -7.85 14.86
CA ARG A 166 -4.90 -9.29 14.74
C ARG A 166 -3.73 -9.53 13.81
N SER A 167 -2.84 -10.43 14.23
CA SER A 167 -1.75 -10.94 13.41
C SER A 167 -1.71 -12.46 13.50
N GLU A 168 -1.51 -13.12 12.37
CA GLU A 168 -1.35 -14.57 12.30
C GLU A 168 -0.33 -14.98 11.24
N THR A 169 0.44 -16.02 11.54
CA THR A 169 1.39 -16.60 10.57
C THR A 169 0.70 -17.78 9.89
N LEU A 170 0.61 -17.70 8.57
CA LEU A 170 -0.02 -18.69 7.70
C LEU A 170 1.06 -19.42 6.90
N VAL A 171 0.75 -20.65 6.48
CA VAL A 171 1.61 -21.48 5.62
C VAL A 171 0.97 -21.54 4.24
N ASP A 172 1.77 -21.56 3.18
CA ASP A 172 1.23 -21.71 1.83
C ASP A 172 0.68 -23.14 1.64
N ASP A 173 -0.65 -23.29 1.71
CA ASP A 173 -1.36 -24.57 1.62
C ASP A 173 -1.27 -25.24 0.24
N LYS A 174 -0.64 -24.59 -0.77
CA LYS A 174 -0.34 -25.23 -2.08
C LYS A 174 0.77 -26.29 -2.04
N MET A 175 1.17 -26.76 -0.85
CA MET A 175 2.15 -27.83 -0.66
C MET A 175 1.54 -29.16 -0.16
N LYS A 176 0.24 -29.40 -0.36
CA LYS A 176 -0.37 -30.74 -0.24
C LYS A 176 -0.58 -31.39 -1.60
#